data_AF-A0A0F9SC91-F1
#
_entry.id   AF-A0A0F9SC91-F1
#
_cell.length_a   1.000
_cell.length_b   1.000
_cell.length_c   1.000
_cell.angle_alpha   90.00
_cell.angle_beta   90.00
_cell.angle_gamma   90.00
#
_symmetry.space_group_name_H-M   'P 1'
#
loop_
_entity.id
_entity.type
_entity.pdbx_description
1 polymer ?
#
loop_
_entity_poly.entity_id
_entity_poly.type
_entity_poly.pdbx_seq_one_letter_code
_entity_poly.pdbx_strand_id
1 'polypeptide(L)'
;MPSNRRIKSKSKRRFKKRWDRVVKGLGRSVVIYSPPFQYECPACYYDKVNRTSTNVSKVSIGDPLYFAGGRCPTCNGKGVLTTVRKRCIEGIVIWNSGGDKMNAFTFSEAGHEAARLVEIKTDMCHKDLITDCDHAVIDGITCKLANPPVIRGLGDKHLLVAHFFATEK
;
A
#
# COMPACT_ATOMS: atom_id res chain seq x y z
N MET A 1 31.62 12.69 -19.21
CA MET A 1 31.73 11.35 -18.58
C MET A 1 31.45 11.49 -17.08
N PRO A 2 30.47 10.77 -16.51
CA PRO A 2 30.21 10.87 -15.08
C PRO A 2 31.37 10.23 -14.30
N SER A 3 32.05 11.02 -13.48
CA SER A 3 33.18 10.59 -12.66
C SER A 3 32.73 9.48 -11.70
N ASN A 4 33.23 8.26 -11.93
CA ASN A 4 32.90 7.09 -11.12
C ASN A 4 33.69 7.12 -9.80
N ARG A 5 33.38 8.07 -8.91
CA ARG A 5 33.93 8.09 -7.54
C ARG A 5 33.29 6.92 -6.78
N ARG A 6 34.01 5.80 -6.71
CA ARG A 6 33.62 4.65 -5.87
C ARG A 6 33.48 5.11 -4.42
N ILE A 7 32.23 5.19 -3.95
CA ILE A 7 31.93 5.51 -2.56
C ILE A 7 32.49 4.39 -1.68
N LYS A 8 33.35 4.75 -0.71
CA LYS A 8 33.96 3.79 0.22
C LYS A 8 32.90 2.96 0.95
N SER A 9 33.11 1.64 1.05
CA SER A 9 32.21 0.70 1.73
C SER A 9 31.91 1.09 3.20
N LYS A 10 32.90 1.67 3.89
CA LYS A 10 32.76 2.21 5.25
C LYS A 10 31.68 3.30 5.35
N SER A 11 31.59 4.17 4.35
CA SER A 11 30.58 5.23 4.30
C SER A 11 29.17 4.66 4.08
N LYS A 12 29.03 3.69 3.16
CA LYS A 12 27.76 2.97 2.93
C LYS A 12 27.26 2.26 4.20
N ARG A 13 28.16 1.58 4.93
CA ARG A 13 27.83 0.90 6.20
C ARG A 13 27.41 1.88 7.30
N ARG A 14 28.12 3.01 7.42
CA ARG A 14 27.77 4.06 8.40
C ARG A 14 26.40 4.68 8.09
N PHE A 15 26.11 4.91 6.81
CA PHE A 15 24.81 5.40 6.36
C PHE A 15 23.68 4.44 6.78
N LYS A 16 23.77 3.16 6.41
CA LYS A 16 22.75 2.16 6.80
C LYS A 16 22.55 2.10 8.32
N LYS A 17 23.63 1.99 9.10
CA LYS A 17 23.54 1.96 10.57
C LYS A 17 22.92 3.20 11.21
N ARG A 18 23.04 4.37 10.56
CA ARG A 18 22.40 5.60 11.04
C ARG A 18 20.94 5.62 10.64
N TRP A 19 20.63 5.25 9.40
CA TRP A 19 19.27 5.11 8.91
C TRP A 19 18.45 4.14 9.77
N ASP A 20 18.95 2.92 9.98
CA ASP A 20 18.25 1.90 10.80
C ASP A 20 17.98 2.41 12.23
N ARG A 21 18.87 3.24 12.79
CA ARG A 21 18.65 3.88 14.10
C ARG A 21 17.60 4.97 14.07
N VAL A 22 17.54 5.75 12.99
CA VAL A 22 16.54 6.79 12.79
C VAL A 22 15.16 6.16 12.62
N VAL A 23 15.02 5.15 11.77
CA VAL A 23 13.75 4.44 11.58
C VAL A 23 13.30 3.79 12.88
N LYS A 24 14.19 3.13 13.63
CA LYS A 24 13.83 2.54 14.93
C LYS A 24 13.46 3.56 16.02
N GLY A 25 14.06 4.75 15.99
CA GLY A 25 13.86 5.76 17.02
C GLY A 25 12.70 6.73 16.73
N LEU A 26 12.47 7.06 15.46
CA LEU A 26 11.51 8.09 15.02
C LEU A 26 10.49 7.56 14.02
N GLY A 27 10.59 6.29 13.63
CA GLY A 27 9.65 5.66 12.70
C GLY A 27 8.27 5.55 13.31
N ARG A 28 7.26 5.69 12.46
CA ARG A 28 5.85 5.45 12.77
C ARG A 28 5.37 4.24 11.99
N SER A 29 4.40 3.54 12.56
CA SER A 29 3.71 2.45 11.86
C SER A 29 2.70 3.03 10.88
N VAL A 30 2.84 2.66 9.61
CA VAL A 30 1.91 3.01 8.53
C VAL A 30 1.25 1.73 8.04
N VAL A 31 -0.07 1.75 7.92
CA VAL A 31 -0.83 0.61 7.38
C VAL A 31 -1.06 0.83 5.89
N ILE A 32 -0.48 -0.04 5.06
CA ILE A 32 -0.70 -0.01 3.62
C ILE A 32 -1.75 -1.04 3.25
N TYR A 33 -2.76 -0.61 2.48
CA TYR A 33 -3.76 -1.47 1.88
C TYR A 33 -3.41 -1.70 0.42
N SER A 34 -3.23 -2.97 0.07
CA SER A 34 -3.11 -3.39 -1.32
C SER A 34 -4.50 -3.71 -1.89
N PRO A 35 -4.66 -3.69 -3.22
CA PRO A 35 -5.86 -4.12 -3.89
C PRO A 35 -6.34 -5.46 -3.34
N PRO A 36 -7.64 -5.58 -3.01
CA PRO A 36 -8.17 -6.79 -2.42
C PRO A 36 -8.05 -7.93 -3.44
N PHE A 37 -7.66 -9.09 -2.95
CA PHE A 37 -7.57 -10.29 -3.78
C PHE A 37 -8.93 -10.99 -3.78
N GLN A 38 -9.46 -11.22 -4.97
CA GLN A 38 -10.69 -11.97 -5.17
C GLN A 38 -10.36 -13.39 -5.61
N TYR A 39 -10.98 -14.37 -4.96
CA TYR A 39 -10.93 -15.77 -5.38
C TYR A 39 -12.34 -16.33 -5.51
N GLU A 40 -12.52 -17.28 -6.44
CA GLU A 40 -13.81 -17.92 -6.65
C GLU A 40 -14.26 -18.65 -5.38
N CYS A 41 -15.56 -18.58 -5.09
CA CYS A 41 -16.13 -19.30 -3.96
C CYS A 41 -15.93 -20.81 -4.13
N PRO A 42 -15.46 -21.53 -3.10
CA PRO A 42 -15.31 -22.99 -3.17
C PRO A 42 -16.66 -23.70 -3.17
N ALA A 43 -17.68 -23.11 -2.55
CA ALA A 43 -18.99 -23.75 -2.36
C ALA A 43 -19.90 -23.66 -3.59
N CYS A 44 -19.77 -22.64 -4.44
CA CYS A 44 -20.71 -22.40 -5.55
C CYS A 44 -20.00 -22.11 -6.88
N TYR A 45 -20.68 -22.30 -8.00
CA TYR A 45 -20.17 -21.83 -9.29
C TYR A 45 -20.22 -20.30 -9.39
N TYR A 46 -19.19 -19.74 -10.02
CA TYR A 46 -19.09 -18.32 -10.33
C TYR A 46 -19.43 -18.10 -11.79
N ASP A 47 -20.42 -17.26 -12.05
CA ASP A 47 -20.76 -16.83 -13.40
C ASP A 47 -19.85 -15.66 -13.79
N LYS A 48 -18.93 -15.93 -14.73
CA LYS A 48 -17.97 -14.93 -15.23
C LYS A 48 -18.63 -13.84 -16.06
N VAL A 49 -19.80 -14.09 -16.65
CA VAL A 49 -20.52 -13.13 -17.49
C VAL A 49 -21.23 -12.11 -16.60
N ASN A 50 -22.03 -12.59 -15.65
CA ASN A 50 -22.80 -11.74 -14.75
C ASN A 50 -22.02 -11.26 -13.52
N ARG A 51 -20.80 -11.78 -13.31
CA ARG A 51 -19.93 -11.50 -12.15
C ARG A 51 -20.61 -11.79 -10.80
N THR A 52 -21.40 -12.85 -10.75
CA THR A 52 -22.20 -13.24 -9.57
C THR A 52 -22.15 -14.75 -9.33
N SER A 53 -22.64 -15.20 -8.18
CA SER A 53 -22.83 -16.63 -7.93
C SER A 53 -23.99 -17.17 -8.76
N THR A 54 -23.85 -18.38 -9.30
CA THR A 54 -24.99 -19.12 -9.85
C THR A 54 -25.93 -19.65 -8.77
N ASN A 55 -25.54 -19.56 -7.48
CA ASN A 55 -26.26 -20.16 -6.35
C ASN A 55 -26.48 -21.67 -6.48
N VAL A 56 -25.63 -22.34 -7.26
CA VAL A 56 -25.61 -23.80 -7.39
C VAL A 56 -24.37 -24.32 -6.66
N SER A 57 -24.58 -25.31 -5.78
CA SER A 57 -23.48 -25.97 -5.05
C SER A 57 -22.53 -26.67 -6.01
N LYS A 58 -21.22 -26.42 -5.84
CA LYS A 58 -20.13 -27.13 -6.54
C LYS A 58 -19.81 -28.48 -5.90
N VAL A 59 -20.11 -28.62 -4.61
CA VAL A 59 -19.70 -29.76 -3.80
C VAL A 59 -20.84 -30.77 -3.64
N SER A 60 -20.48 -32.00 -3.32
CA SER A 60 -21.41 -33.13 -3.16
C SER A 60 -22.16 -33.07 -1.83
N ILE A 61 -23.32 -33.74 -1.78
CA ILE A 61 -24.09 -33.93 -0.54
C ILE A 61 -23.20 -34.66 0.49
N GLY A 62 -23.03 -34.07 1.66
CA GLY A 62 -22.15 -34.57 2.73
C GLY A 62 -20.88 -33.75 2.95
N ASP A 63 -20.52 -32.86 2.02
CA ASP A 63 -19.45 -31.89 2.22
C ASP A 63 -19.90 -30.75 3.15
N PRO A 64 -19.06 -30.25 4.08
CA PRO A 64 -19.43 -29.14 4.97
C PRO A 64 -19.78 -27.83 4.23
N LEU A 65 -19.37 -27.68 2.98
CA LEU A 65 -19.69 -26.52 2.15
C LEU A 65 -20.95 -26.73 1.29
N TYR A 66 -21.58 -27.91 1.35
CA TYR A 66 -22.78 -28.21 0.59
C TYR A 66 -23.97 -27.35 1.04
N PHE A 67 -24.75 -26.89 0.07
CA PHE A 67 -26.03 -26.25 0.32
C PHE A 67 -27.05 -26.71 -0.73
N ALA A 68 -28.29 -26.95 -0.28
CA ALA A 68 -29.34 -27.55 -1.12
C ALA A 68 -29.96 -26.57 -2.14
N GLY A 69 -29.75 -25.26 -1.96
CA GLY A 69 -30.26 -24.20 -2.84
C GLY A 69 -30.32 -22.85 -2.14
N GLY A 70 -30.79 -21.83 -2.87
CA GLY A 70 -30.84 -20.45 -2.36
C GLY A 70 -29.49 -19.74 -2.39
N ARG A 71 -29.36 -18.59 -1.71
CA ARG A 71 -28.09 -17.85 -1.69
C ARG A 71 -26.98 -18.69 -1.07
N CYS A 72 -25.86 -18.80 -1.77
CA CYS A 72 -24.69 -19.50 -1.24
C CYS A 72 -24.28 -18.94 0.13
N PRO A 73 -24.23 -19.76 1.20
CA PRO A 73 -23.93 -19.28 2.56
C PRO A 73 -22.48 -18.81 2.71
N THR A 74 -21.55 -19.32 1.91
CA THR A 74 -20.12 -18.97 1.98
C THR A 74 -19.84 -17.59 1.41
N CYS A 75 -20.43 -17.25 0.26
CA CYS A 75 -20.17 -15.97 -0.43
C CYS A 75 -21.37 -15.01 -0.42
N ASN A 76 -22.48 -15.38 0.22
CA ASN A 76 -23.74 -14.63 0.24
C ASN A 76 -24.25 -14.24 -1.17
N GLY A 77 -24.05 -15.12 -2.15
CA GLY A 77 -24.46 -14.90 -3.54
C GLY A 77 -23.50 -14.05 -4.40
N LYS A 78 -22.37 -13.59 -3.85
CA LYS A 78 -21.36 -12.80 -4.60
C LYS A 78 -20.56 -13.66 -5.58
N GLY A 79 -20.42 -14.95 -5.31
CA GLY A 79 -19.66 -15.91 -6.13
C GLY A 79 -18.14 -15.79 -6.01
N VAL A 80 -17.66 -14.70 -5.41
CA VAL A 80 -16.25 -14.49 -5.04
C VAL A 80 -16.13 -14.15 -3.57
N LEU A 81 -14.99 -14.53 -3.00
CA LEU A 81 -14.56 -14.13 -1.67
C LEU A 81 -13.46 -13.08 -1.83
N THR A 82 -13.62 -11.98 -1.09
CA THR A 82 -12.70 -10.83 -1.18
C THR A 82 -11.88 -10.78 0.10
N THR A 83 -10.56 -10.91 -0.03
CA THR A 83 -9.64 -10.78 1.09
C THR A 83 -8.91 -9.46 1.02
N VAL A 84 -9.12 -8.61 2.02
CA VAL A 84 -8.37 -7.36 2.18
C VAL A 84 -6.93 -7.69 2.56
N ARG A 85 -5.98 -7.18 1.78
CA ARG A 85 -4.55 -7.33 2.06
C ARG A 85 -4.04 -6.03 2.68
N LYS A 86 -3.67 -6.10 3.96
CA LYS A 86 -3.01 -5.00 4.66
C LYS A 86 -1.65 -5.43 5.20
N ARG A 87 -0.68 -4.52 5.17
CA ARG A 87 0.62 -4.70 5.81
C ARG A 87 1.00 -3.45 6.57
N CYS A 88 1.57 -3.63 7.75
CA CYS A 88 2.15 -2.55 8.52
C CYS A 88 3.62 -2.41 8.12
N ILE A 89 4.03 -1.20 7.79
CA ILE A 89 5.43 -0.86 7.56
C ILE A 89 5.87 0.20 8.56
N GLU A 90 7.15 0.18 8.90
CA GLU A 90 7.78 1.25 9.66
C GLU A 90 8.43 2.25 8.68
N GLY A 91 8.18 3.53 8.92
CA GLY A 91 8.73 4.59 8.10
C GLY A 91 8.75 5.93 8.83
N ILE A 92 9.65 6.81 8.41
CA ILE A 92 9.63 8.20 8.86
C ILE A 92 8.53 8.91 8.09
N VAL A 93 7.54 9.41 8.82
CA VAL A 93 6.41 10.17 8.27
C VAL A 93 6.66 11.65 8.48
N ILE A 94 6.60 12.43 7.40
CA ILE A 94 6.76 13.87 7.40
C ILE A 94 5.51 14.48 6.76
N TRP A 95 4.71 15.15 7.59
CA TRP A 95 3.57 15.92 7.14
C TRP A 95 4.05 17.27 6.59
N ASN A 96 3.48 17.71 5.47
CA ASN A 96 3.79 18.98 4.82
C ASN A 96 5.29 19.17 4.54
N SER A 97 5.94 18.16 3.92
CA SER A 97 7.39 18.19 3.62
C SER A 97 7.84 19.30 2.64
N GLY A 98 6.92 20.15 2.18
CA GLY A 98 7.19 21.35 1.36
C GLY A 98 7.69 22.59 2.11
N GLY A 99 8.02 22.47 3.40
CA GLY A 99 8.55 23.55 4.23
C GLY A 99 9.93 24.04 3.78
N ASP A 100 9.92 24.97 2.82
CA ASP A 100 10.88 26.08 2.62
C ASP A 100 10.52 26.94 1.38
N LYS A 101 9.55 26.52 0.57
CA LYS A 101 8.92 27.41 -0.42
C LYS A 101 7.56 27.84 0.11
N MET A 102 7.54 28.94 0.87
CA MET A 102 6.31 29.62 1.33
C MET A 102 5.28 29.93 0.21
N ASN A 103 5.63 29.72 -1.06
CA ASN A 103 4.77 29.95 -2.24
C ASN A 103 4.67 28.74 -3.20
N ALA A 104 5.01 27.51 -2.77
CA ALA A 104 4.78 26.35 -3.61
C ALA A 104 3.29 25.99 -3.59
N PHE A 105 2.58 26.28 -4.69
CA PHE A 105 1.21 25.82 -4.91
C PHE A 105 1.12 24.32 -4.58
N THR A 106 0.43 23.97 -3.50
CA THR A 106 -0.08 22.62 -3.31
C THR A 106 -1.07 22.39 -4.43
N PHE A 107 -0.68 21.60 -5.43
CA PHE A 107 -1.60 21.14 -6.47
C PHE A 107 -2.68 20.30 -5.78
N SER A 108 -3.82 20.93 -5.50
CA SER A 108 -5.08 20.24 -5.26
C SER A 108 -5.68 19.94 -6.63
N GLU A 109 -6.06 18.69 -6.88
CA GLU A 109 -6.97 18.39 -7.98
C GLU A 109 -8.27 19.20 -7.80
N ALA A 110 -8.87 19.65 -8.90
CA ALA A 110 -10.07 20.47 -8.86
C ALA A 110 -11.18 19.74 -8.07
N GLY A 111 -11.67 20.36 -6.99
CA GLY A 111 -12.73 19.81 -6.13
C GLY A 111 -12.27 19.21 -4.79
N HIS A 112 -10.97 19.25 -4.45
CA HIS A 112 -10.47 18.79 -3.16
C HIS A 112 -9.89 19.96 -2.32
N GLU A 113 -10.27 20.06 -1.04
CA GLU A 113 -9.62 20.96 -0.06
C GLU A 113 -8.13 20.65 0.03
N ALA A 114 -7.31 21.66 0.37
CA ALA A 114 -5.85 21.62 0.35
C ALA A 114 -5.27 20.32 0.92
N ALA A 115 -5.02 19.34 0.04
CA ALA A 115 -4.63 18.01 0.45
C ALA A 115 -3.27 18.07 1.13
N ARG A 116 -3.22 17.68 2.40
CA ARG A 116 -1.96 17.61 3.16
C ARG A 116 -1.05 16.58 2.50
N LEU A 117 0.10 17.02 2.00
CA LEU A 117 1.10 16.14 1.43
C LEU A 117 1.84 15.42 2.56
N VAL A 118 1.93 14.10 2.46
CA VAL A 118 2.64 13.23 3.39
C VAL A 118 3.80 12.57 2.68
N GLU A 119 4.99 12.72 3.22
CA GLU A 119 6.19 12.05 2.74
C GLU A 119 6.55 10.92 3.69
N ILE A 120 6.63 9.70 3.16
CA ILE A 120 7.06 8.51 3.90
C ILE A 120 8.43 8.09 3.39
N LYS A 121 9.38 7.97 4.31
CA LYS A 121 10.70 7.42 4.02
C LYS A 121 10.83 6.04 4.67
N THR A 122 11.02 5.02 3.87
CA THR A 122 11.14 3.63 4.33
C THR A 122 12.23 2.86 3.57
N ASP A 123 12.41 1.60 3.91
CA ASP A 123 13.37 0.71 3.27
C ASP A 123 12.89 0.26 1.88
N MET A 124 13.84 -0.05 0.99
CA MET A 124 13.54 -0.52 -0.37
C MET A 124 12.73 -1.81 -0.43
N CYS A 125 12.75 -2.64 0.61
CA CYS A 125 11.99 -3.89 0.64
C CYS A 125 10.47 -3.66 0.55
N HIS A 126 10.00 -2.45 0.83
CA HIS A 126 8.59 -2.07 0.74
C HIS A 126 8.22 -1.42 -0.60
N LYS A 127 9.14 -1.38 -1.58
CA LYS A 127 8.90 -0.74 -2.89
C LYS A 127 7.66 -1.30 -3.57
N ASP A 128 7.60 -2.61 -3.70
CA ASP A 128 6.50 -3.28 -4.43
C ASP A 128 5.18 -3.06 -3.69
N LEU A 129 5.20 -3.15 -2.36
CA LEU A 129 4.03 -2.91 -1.50
C LEU A 129 3.47 -1.48 -1.64
N ILE A 130 4.34 -0.48 -1.74
CA ILE A 130 3.93 0.94 -1.90
C ILE A 130 3.51 1.23 -3.33
N THR A 131 4.14 0.59 -4.33
CA THR A 131 3.80 0.81 -5.73
C THR A 131 2.42 0.22 -6.05
N ASP A 132 2.13 -0.95 -5.49
CA ASP A 132 0.84 -1.64 -5.64
C ASP A 132 -0.16 -1.25 -4.55
N CYS A 133 -0.01 -0.12 -3.86
CA CYS A 133 -0.96 0.28 -2.83
C CYS A 133 -2.21 0.93 -3.44
N ASP A 134 -3.38 0.64 -2.87
CA ASP A 134 -4.61 1.35 -3.16
C ASP A 134 -4.69 2.63 -2.30
N HIS A 135 -4.53 2.47 -0.99
CA HIS A 135 -4.45 3.56 -0.04
C HIS A 135 -3.59 3.18 1.17
N ALA A 136 -3.10 4.18 1.90
CA ALA A 136 -2.40 4.02 3.16
C ALA A 136 -3.18 4.71 4.28
N VAL A 137 -3.09 4.19 5.49
CA VAL A 137 -3.59 4.85 6.70
C VAL A 137 -2.40 5.26 7.55
N ILE A 138 -2.25 6.57 7.73
CA ILE A 138 -1.14 7.21 8.43
C ILE A 138 -1.73 8.05 9.54
N ASP A 139 -1.35 7.78 10.79
CA ASP A 139 -1.88 8.49 11.97
C ASP A 139 -3.43 8.55 12.02
N GLY A 140 -4.11 7.53 11.47
CA GLY A 140 -5.58 7.44 11.38
C GLY A 140 -6.20 8.12 10.17
N ILE A 141 -5.41 8.80 9.32
CA ILE A 141 -5.87 9.50 8.12
C ILE A 141 -5.66 8.62 6.89
N THR A 142 -6.67 8.51 6.03
CA THR A 142 -6.57 7.81 4.76
C THR A 142 -5.83 8.69 3.75
N CYS A 143 -4.80 8.13 3.13
CA CYS A 143 -3.98 8.81 2.15
C CYS A 143 -3.85 7.97 0.87
N LYS A 144 -3.85 8.64 -0.28
CA LYS A 144 -3.63 8.02 -1.59
C LYS A 144 -2.24 8.35 -2.12
N LEU A 145 -1.65 7.46 -2.90
CA LEU A 145 -0.33 7.67 -3.47
C LEU A 145 -0.40 8.83 -4.48
N ALA A 146 0.41 9.87 -4.26
CA ALA A 146 0.45 11.08 -5.07
C ALA A 146 1.28 10.89 -6.35
N ASN A 147 2.46 10.30 -6.16
CA ASN A 147 3.49 10.16 -7.18
C ASN A 147 4.17 8.80 -7.01
N PRO A 148 4.74 8.24 -8.09
CA PRO A 148 5.53 7.02 -8.00
C PRO A 148 6.67 7.22 -6.98
N PRO A 149 6.99 6.19 -6.18
CA PRO A 149 7.97 6.33 -5.12
C PRO A 149 9.37 6.52 -5.70
N VAL A 150 10.10 7.49 -5.15
CA VAL A 150 11.43 7.88 -5.60
C VAL A 150 12.48 7.15 -4.78
N ILE A 151 13.42 6.51 -5.48
CA ILE A 151 14.57 5.86 -4.85
C ILE A 151 15.64 6.93 -4.61
N ARG A 152 16.00 7.18 -3.34
CA ARG A 152 17.13 8.03 -2.97
C ARG A 152 18.18 7.22 -2.21
N GLY A 153 19.43 7.65 -2.18
CA GLY A 153 20.43 6.84 -1.47
C GLY A 153 21.87 7.24 -1.70
N LEU A 154 22.76 6.44 -1.12
CA LEU A 154 24.20 6.60 -1.22
C LEU A 154 24.85 5.32 -1.79
N GLY A 155 25.15 5.34 -3.09
CA GLY A 155 25.54 4.15 -3.84
C GLY A 155 24.43 3.08 -3.76
N ASP A 156 24.80 1.82 -3.54
CA ASP A 156 23.88 0.66 -3.49
C ASP A 156 23.08 0.54 -2.17
N LYS A 157 23.08 1.58 -1.33
CA LYS A 157 22.17 1.70 -0.19
C LYS A 157 21.14 2.77 -0.51
N HIS A 158 19.94 2.33 -0.85
CA HIS A 158 18.83 3.21 -1.13
C HIS A 158 17.74 3.12 -0.07
N LEU A 159 17.00 4.22 0.03
CA LEU A 159 15.78 4.41 0.77
C LEU A 159 14.69 4.80 -0.22
N LEU A 160 13.48 4.42 0.11
CA LEU A 160 12.31 4.71 -0.68
C LEU A 160 11.62 5.94 -0.09
N VAL A 161 11.38 6.94 -0.94
CA VAL A 161 10.60 8.13 -0.59
C VAL A 161 9.28 8.04 -1.34
N ALA A 162 8.18 7.93 -0.62
CA ALA A 162 6.84 7.88 -1.18
C ALA A 162 6.06 9.12 -0.77
N HIS A 163 5.33 9.70 -1.71
CA HIS A 163 4.50 10.88 -1.48
C HIS A 163 3.04 10.47 -1.52
N PHE A 164 2.26 10.85 -0.52
CA PHE A 164 0.84 10.59 -0.41
C PHE A 164 0.07 11.90 -0.22
N PHE A 165 -1.18 11.93 -0.69
CA PHE A 165 -2.13 12.99 -0.39
C PHE A 165 -3.13 12.48 0.64
N ALA A 166 -3.36 13.26 1.70
CA ALA A 166 -4.48 13.01 2.59
C ALA A 166 -5.79 13.19 1.83
N THR A 167 -6.61 12.16 1.80
CA THR A 167 -8.00 12.23 1.34
C THR A 167 -8.85 12.34 2.61
N GLU A 168 -9.10 13.57 3.06
CA GLU A 168 -10.14 13.79 4.06
C GLU A 168 -11.51 13.45 3.43
N LYS A 169 -12.39 12.88 4.25
CA LYS A 169 -13.80 12.64 3.94
C LYS A 169 -14.61 13.69 4.67
#